data_AF-A0A345RLY8-F1
#
_entry.id   AF-A0A345RLY8-F1
#
_cell.length_a   1.000
_cell.length_b   1.000
_cell.length_c   1.000
_cell.angle_alpha   90.00
_cell.angle_beta   90.00
_cell.angle_gamma   90.00
#
_symmetry.space_group_name_H-M   'P 1'
#
loop_
_entity.id
_entity.type
_entity.pdbx_description
1 polymer ?
#
loop_
_entity_poly.entity_id
_entity_poly.type
_entity_poly.pdbx_seq_one_letter_code
_entity_poly.pdbx_strand_id
1 'polypeptide(L)'
;MHYEKKGFNTVSLKAVIQNSVIGILSLIAFVLLLYVHAPLEFWWPIKFIDLINAIAQIATASAFFLAVHQYRKNKESERQKVLIEESRALINRIKSDADAFSKNHDTTAKNSISFMDRVCGHAGNFNAIFKELNEDIHKAIVRMHWQDMYFGELNRAIEHFNNTINLNDFNVLPTTQLRAYQKIHHKKSTGTDPLPIFEKYLTYQLLVDLPEVSFELRVDNDTHIAMHVFEKTFFDNEALKDHLYGCFNIIDVRVRSPLMAVLNERFLIQEIKRNPLSYKTFWYFPDSKDSGVITV
;
A
#
# COMPACT_ATOMS: atom_id res chain seq x y z
N MET A 1 -5.75 11.95 -14.66
CA MET A 1 -6.40 11.24 -13.54
C MET A 1 -7.90 11.35 -13.72
N HIS A 2 -8.55 10.36 -14.34
CA HIS A 2 -10.01 10.29 -14.43
C HIS A 2 -10.50 9.31 -13.38
N TYR A 3 -11.23 9.84 -12.40
CA TYR A 3 -11.96 9.06 -11.41
C TYR A 3 -13.22 8.51 -12.11
N GLU A 4 -13.18 7.27 -12.56
CA GLU A 4 -14.43 6.58 -12.93
C GLU A 4 -15.17 6.22 -11.64
N LYS A 5 -16.17 7.03 -11.33
CA LYS A 5 -17.20 6.71 -10.35
C LYS A 5 -17.93 5.47 -10.87
N LYS A 6 -17.63 4.28 -10.32
CA LYS A 6 -18.53 3.13 -10.47
C LYS A 6 -19.90 3.55 -9.92
N GLY A 7 -20.85 3.68 -10.82
CA GLY A 7 -22.21 4.13 -10.54
C GLY A 7 -22.93 3.13 -9.65
N PHE A 8 -22.77 3.29 -8.34
CA PHE A 8 -23.83 2.88 -7.42
C PHE A 8 -25.01 3.82 -7.68
N ASN A 9 -26.15 3.24 -8.04
CA ASN A 9 -27.46 3.91 -8.05
C ASN A 9 -27.78 4.38 -6.63
N THR A 10 -27.10 5.44 -6.20
CA THR A 10 -27.40 6.18 -5.00
C THR A 10 -28.62 7.00 -5.35
N VAL A 11 -29.80 6.49 -5.00
CA VAL A 11 -31.02 7.30 -5.01
C VAL A 11 -30.67 8.58 -4.25
N SER A 12 -30.60 9.70 -4.97
CA SER A 12 -30.12 10.93 -4.35
C SER A 12 -31.01 11.25 -3.15
N LEU A 13 -30.43 11.74 -2.06
CA LEU A 13 -31.20 12.12 -0.85
C LEU A 13 -32.38 13.04 -1.21
N LYS A 14 -32.21 13.89 -2.24
CA LYS A 14 -33.27 14.74 -2.80
C LYS A 14 -34.43 13.93 -3.37
N ALA A 15 -34.16 12.85 -4.12
CA ALA A 15 -35.19 11.98 -4.67
C ALA A 15 -35.94 11.19 -3.59
N VAL A 16 -35.25 10.76 -2.52
CA VAL A 16 -35.91 10.13 -1.36
C VAL A 16 -36.85 11.12 -0.67
N ILE A 17 -36.36 12.34 -0.36
CA ILE A 17 -37.16 13.38 0.27
C ILE A 17 -38.37 13.75 -0.61
N GLN A 18 -38.15 13.94 -1.92
CA GLN A 18 -39.22 14.29 -2.85
C GLN A 18 -40.30 13.19 -2.93
N ASN A 19 -39.88 11.91 -3.01
CA ASN A 19 -40.81 10.79 -3.03
C ASN A 19 -41.57 10.64 -1.70
N SER A 20 -40.92 10.90 -0.56
CA SER A 20 -41.57 10.91 0.74
C SER A 20 -42.61 12.03 0.86
N VAL A 21 -42.31 13.24 0.38
CA VAL A 21 -43.26 14.36 0.36
C VAL A 21 -44.47 14.05 -0.53
N ILE A 22 -44.25 13.50 -1.73
CA ILE A 22 -45.33 13.08 -2.63
C ILE A 22 -46.18 11.98 -2.00
N GLY A 23 -45.55 11.01 -1.32
CA GLY A 23 -46.24 9.95 -0.59
C GLY A 23 -47.14 10.50 0.53
N ILE A 24 -46.63 11.45 1.31
CA ILE A 24 -47.40 12.11 2.38
C ILE A 24 -48.57 12.91 1.79
N LEU A 25 -48.34 13.69 0.74
CA LEU A 25 -49.40 14.47 0.08
C LEU A 25 -50.48 13.55 -0.52
N SER A 26 -50.09 12.43 -1.11
CA SER A 26 -51.01 11.42 -1.66
C SER A 26 -51.84 10.76 -0.56
N LEU A 27 -51.22 10.46 0.59
CA LEU A 27 -51.91 9.92 1.76
C LEU A 27 -52.94 10.93 2.30
N ILE A 28 -52.56 12.21 2.42
CA ILE A 28 -53.46 13.27 2.87
C ILE A 28 -54.64 13.43 1.90
N ALA A 29 -54.38 13.47 0.59
CA ALA A 29 -55.42 13.55 -0.43
C ALA A 29 -56.37 12.34 -0.39
N PHE A 30 -55.83 11.13 -0.20
CA PHE A 30 -56.62 9.90 -0.06
C PHE A 30 -57.51 9.92 1.19
N VAL A 31 -56.99 10.37 2.33
CA VAL A 31 -57.76 10.53 3.58
C VAL A 31 -58.87 11.57 3.42
N LEU A 32 -58.60 12.69 2.73
CA LEU A 32 -59.61 13.71 2.43
C LEU A 32 -60.70 13.17 1.49
N LEU A 33 -60.34 12.40 0.46
CA LEU A 33 -61.29 11.75 -0.44
C LEU A 33 -62.18 10.75 0.32
N LEU A 34 -61.58 9.94 1.20
CA LEU A 34 -62.33 9.03 2.07
C LEU A 34 -63.27 9.79 3.02
N TYR A 35 -62.86 10.95 3.52
CA TYR A 35 -63.72 11.78 4.37
C TYR A 35 -64.96 12.31 3.63
N VAL A 36 -64.81 12.68 2.36
CA VAL A 36 -65.92 13.18 1.54
C VAL A 36 -66.85 12.05 1.05
N HIS A 37 -66.31 10.87 0.73
CA HIS A 37 -67.05 9.81 0.04
C HIS A 37 -67.49 8.63 0.91
N ALA A 38 -66.97 8.50 2.13
CA ALA A 38 -67.40 7.41 3.01
C ALA A 38 -68.73 7.75 3.72
N PRO A 39 -69.62 6.76 3.93
CA PRO A 39 -70.91 6.96 4.59
C PRO A 39 -70.71 7.45 6.04
N LEU A 40 -71.58 8.34 6.50
CA LEU A 40 -71.53 8.97 7.84
C LEU A 40 -71.43 7.96 9.00
N GLU A 41 -71.97 6.75 8.84
CA GLU A 41 -71.91 5.67 9.82
C GLU A 41 -70.51 5.04 9.97
N PHE A 42 -69.63 5.16 8.96
CA PHE A 42 -68.26 4.65 8.98
C PHE A 42 -67.33 5.48 9.87
N TRP A 43 -67.60 6.79 10.01
CA TRP A 43 -66.78 7.73 10.78
C TRP A 43 -67.20 7.85 12.25
N TRP A 44 -68.42 7.46 12.61
CA TRP A 44 -68.93 7.56 13.98
C TRP A 44 -68.10 6.85 15.06
N PRO A 45 -67.43 5.69 14.80
CA PRO A 45 -66.58 5.06 15.81
C PRO A 45 -65.14 5.60 15.85
N ILE A 46 -64.66 6.34 14.84
CA ILE A 46 -63.28 6.86 14.78
C ILE A 46 -63.33 8.37 14.97
N LYS A 47 -62.96 8.84 16.17
CA LYS A 47 -62.89 10.29 16.40
C LYS A 47 -61.77 10.84 15.53
N PHE A 48 -61.97 12.00 14.90
CA PHE A 48 -60.93 12.71 14.13
C PHE A 48 -59.62 12.87 14.92
N ILE A 49 -59.72 12.96 16.25
CA ILE A 49 -58.62 12.98 17.20
C ILE A 49 -57.78 11.69 17.15
N ASP A 50 -58.39 10.52 16.94
CA ASP A 50 -57.69 9.23 16.86
C ASP A 50 -56.85 9.11 15.59
N LEU A 51 -57.33 9.68 14.47
CA LEU A 51 -56.57 9.78 13.22
C LEU A 51 -55.36 10.70 13.38
N ILE A 52 -55.53 11.86 14.02
CA ILE A 52 -54.44 12.78 14.33
C ILE A 52 -53.41 12.09 15.24
N ASN A 53 -53.86 11.37 16.26
CA ASN A 53 -52.99 10.62 17.16
C ASN A 53 -52.22 9.51 16.43
N ALA A 54 -52.85 8.79 15.51
CA ALA A 54 -52.19 7.77 14.69
C ALA A 54 -51.12 8.38 13.77
N ILE A 55 -51.42 9.49 13.09
CA ILE A 55 -50.45 10.21 12.25
C ILE A 55 -49.29 10.74 13.10
N ALA A 56 -49.57 11.29 14.28
CA ALA A 56 -48.55 11.75 15.21
C ALA A 56 -47.63 10.61 15.67
N GLN A 57 -48.18 9.43 15.98
CA GLN A 57 -47.40 8.25 16.35
C GLN A 57 -46.51 7.76 15.20
N ILE A 58 -47.02 7.74 13.96
CA ILE A 58 -46.22 7.38 12.77
C ILE A 58 -45.11 8.39 12.52
N ALA A 59 -45.39 9.68 12.66
CA ALA A 59 -44.39 10.74 12.52
C ALA A 59 -43.29 10.61 13.58
N THR A 60 -43.66 10.37 14.84
CA THR A 60 -42.71 10.13 15.94
C THR A 60 -41.88 8.87 15.70
N ALA A 61 -42.48 7.76 15.30
CA ALA A 61 -41.74 6.53 14.97
C ALA A 61 -40.76 6.75 13.80
N SER A 62 -41.17 7.50 12.78
CA SER A 62 -40.32 7.86 11.64
C SER A 62 -39.16 8.78 12.05
N ALA A 63 -39.41 9.75 12.92
CA ALA A 63 -38.39 10.63 13.48
C ALA A 63 -37.36 9.83 14.30
N PHE A 64 -37.81 8.89 15.13
CA PHE A 64 -36.91 7.99 15.86
C PHE A 64 -36.10 7.10 14.92
N PHE A 65 -36.73 6.54 13.88
CA PHE A 65 -36.02 5.74 12.88
C PHE A 65 -34.93 6.55 12.17
N LEU A 66 -35.23 7.77 11.73
CA LEU A 66 -34.28 8.68 11.11
C LEU A 66 -33.16 9.09 12.09
N ALA A 67 -33.50 9.36 13.35
CA ALA A 67 -32.50 9.68 14.38
C ALA A 67 -31.53 8.52 14.61
N VAL A 68 -32.02 7.27 14.69
CA VAL A 68 -31.17 6.07 14.83
C VAL A 68 -30.31 5.87 13.57
N HIS A 69 -30.88 6.07 12.38
CA HIS A 69 -30.13 5.98 11.13
C HIS A 69 -29.01 7.02 11.05
N GLN A 70 -29.32 8.28 11.39
CA GLN A 70 -28.34 9.37 11.40
C GLN A 70 -27.26 9.15 12.47
N TYR A 71 -27.63 8.64 13.65
CA TYR A 71 -26.67 8.29 14.70
C TYR A 71 -25.67 7.23 14.22
N ARG A 72 -26.15 6.15 13.59
CA ARG A 72 -25.27 5.10 13.04
C ARG A 72 -24.32 5.67 11.97
N LYS A 73 -24.85 6.48 11.06
CA LYS A 73 -24.06 7.12 10.00
C LYS A 73 -22.99 8.08 10.56
N ASN A 74 -23.35 8.87 11.58
CA ASN A 74 -22.41 9.78 12.23
C ASN A 74 -21.30 9.00 12.94
N LYS A 75 -21.64 7.94 13.68
CA LYS A 75 -20.67 7.07 14.35
C LYS A 75 -19.68 6.43 13.37
N GLU A 76 -20.16 5.97 12.21
CA GLU A 76 -19.29 5.44 11.16
C GLU A 76 -18.35 6.52 10.59
N SER A 77 -18.89 7.72 10.32
CA SER A 77 -18.08 8.85 9.85
C SER A 77 -17.00 9.27 10.88
N GLU A 78 -17.33 9.28 12.17
CA GLU A 78 -16.36 9.54 13.25
C GLU A 78 -15.28 8.47 13.29
N ARG A 79 -15.64 7.18 13.19
CA ARG A 79 -14.66 6.10 13.11
C ARG A 79 -13.72 6.29 11.93
N GLN A 80 -14.25 6.59 10.73
CA GLN A 80 -13.42 6.81 9.54
C GLN A 80 -12.46 7.99 9.73
N LYS A 81 -12.89 9.10 10.34
CA LYS A 81 -12.00 10.24 10.65
C LYS A 81 -10.82 9.82 11.52
N VAL A 82 -11.07 9.07 12.60
CA VAL A 82 -10.01 8.57 13.49
C VAL A 82 -9.03 7.66 12.75
N LEU A 83 -9.54 6.74 11.91
CA LEU A 83 -8.68 5.85 11.12
C LEU A 83 -7.81 6.62 10.12
N ILE A 84 -8.33 7.68 9.49
CA ILE A 84 -7.58 8.55 8.57
C ILE A 84 -6.48 9.30 9.32
N GLU A 85 -6.79 9.86 10.49
CA GLU A 85 -5.82 10.58 11.32
C GLU A 85 -4.69 9.66 11.79
N GLU A 86 -5.02 8.46 12.27
CA GLU A 86 -4.00 7.49 12.69
C GLU A 86 -3.17 6.99 11.51
N SER A 87 -3.78 6.78 10.34
CA SER A 87 -3.05 6.43 9.11
C SER A 87 -2.03 7.50 8.74
N ARG A 88 -2.41 8.77 8.81
CA ARG A 88 -1.51 9.91 8.57
C ARG A 88 -0.41 9.98 9.64
N ALA A 89 -0.74 9.75 10.90
CA ALA A 89 0.24 9.73 11.98
C ALA A 89 1.30 8.64 11.77
N LEU A 90 0.89 7.43 11.38
CA LEU A 90 1.80 6.32 11.08
C LEU A 90 2.69 6.63 9.86
N ILE A 91 2.12 7.20 8.79
CA ILE A 91 2.92 7.65 7.63
C ILE A 91 3.96 8.69 8.07
N ASN A 92 3.57 9.67 8.89
CA ASN A 92 4.49 10.69 9.38
C ASN A 92 5.60 10.11 10.29
N ARG A 93 5.31 9.06 11.07
CA ARG A 93 6.33 8.35 11.84
C ARG A 93 7.33 7.65 10.91
N ILE A 94 6.86 6.98 9.85
CA ILE A 94 7.75 6.37 8.85
C ILE A 94 8.61 7.44 8.18
N LYS A 95 8.02 8.57 7.76
CA LYS A 95 8.76 9.70 7.19
C LYS A 95 9.85 10.21 8.13
N SER A 96 9.52 10.41 9.40
CA SER A 96 10.44 10.88 10.43
C SER A 96 11.60 9.90 10.64
N ASP A 97 11.31 8.61 10.75
CA ASP A 97 12.33 7.58 10.92
C ASP A 97 13.24 7.44 9.69
N ALA A 98 12.67 7.54 8.48
CA ALA A 98 13.41 7.51 7.23
C ALA A 98 14.32 8.74 7.06
N ASP A 99 13.80 9.93 7.35
CA ASP A 99 14.59 11.16 7.32
C ASP A 99 15.73 11.13 8.36
N ALA A 100 15.44 10.70 9.58
CA ALA A 100 16.44 10.54 10.64
C ALA A 100 17.53 9.52 10.26
N PHE A 101 17.15 8.39 9.66
CA PHE A 101 18.10 7.38 9.18
C PHE A 101 18.99 7.93 8.05
N SER A 102 18.39 8.61 7.07
CA SER A 102 19.12 9.17 5.92
C SER A 102 20.14 10.26 6.29
N LYS A 103 19.96 10.91 7.43
CA LYS A 103 20.86 11.94 7.96
C LYS A 103 21.93 11.39 8.90
N ASN A 104 21.89 10.09 9.21
CA ASN A 104 22.85 9.49 10.13
C ASN A 104 24.18 9.18 9.43
N HIS A 105 25.25 9.86 9.83
CA HIS A 105 26.58 9.66 9.27
C HIS A 105 27.26 8.37 9.74
N ASP A 106 26.91 7.86 10.93
CA ASP A 106 27.48 6.65 11.53
C ASP A 106 26.51 5.46 11.37
N THR A 107 26.14 5.19 10.12
CA THR A 107 25.21 4.11 9.78
C THR A 107 25.93 2.76 9.83
N THR A 108 25.42 1.85 10.66
CA THR A 108 25.91 0.48 10.84
C THR A 108 24.83 -0.52 10.46
N ALA A 109 25.18 -1.80 10.24
CA ALA A 109 24.19 -2.86 10.04
C ALA A 109 23.13 -2.86 11.17
N LYS A 110 23.57 -2.81 12.43
CA LYS A 110 22.65 -2.80 13.58
C LYS A 110 21.66 -1.63 13.55
N ASN A 111 22.14 -0.44 13.22
CA ASN A 111 21.28 0.75 13.09
C ASN A 111 20.29 0.60 11.93
N SER A 112 20.72 -0.01 10.83
CA SER A 112 19.90 -0.28 9.65
C SER A 112 18.79 -1.29 9.94
N ILE A 113 19.10 -2.39 10.64
CA ILE A 113 18.12 -3.38 11.07
C ILE A 113 17.11 -2.76 12.03
N SER A 114 17.58 -1.99 13.01
CA SER A 114 16.70 -1.27 13.94
C SER A 114 15.77 -0.28 13.22
N PHE A 115 16.24 0.36 12.15
CA PHE A 115 15.42 1.21 11.29
C PHE A 115 14.36 0.40 10.51
N MET A 116 14.77 -0.69 9.87
CA MET A 116 13.87 -1.57 9.12
C MET A 116 12.75 -2.10 10.00
N ASP A 117 13.06 -2.57 11.22
CA ASP A 117 12.08 -3.08 12.17
C ASP A 117 11.04 -2.02 12.57
N ARG A 118 11.48 -0.80 12.91
CA ARG A 118 10.56 0.28 13.30
C ARG A 118 9.63 0.67 12.16
N VAL A 119 10.18 0.87 10.97
CA VAL A 119 9.40 1.27 9.80
C VAL A 119 8.44 0.15 9.37
N CYS A 120 8.86 -1.12 9.44
CA CYS A 120 7.97 -2.27 9.22
C CYS A 120 6.85 -2.35 10.27
N GLY A 121 7.16 -2.08 11.54
CA GLY A 121 6.14 -2.02 12.60
C GLY A 121 5.09 -0.95 12.33
N HIS A 122 5.50 0.24 11.93
CA HIS A 122 4.58 1.31 11.53
C HIS A 122 3.76 0.95 10.29
N ALA A 123 4.39 0.36 9.28
CA ALA A 123 3.72 -0.09 8.06
C ALA A 123 2.72 -1.22 8.31
N GLY A 124 3.04 -2.18 9.17
CA GLY A 124 2.12 -3.25 9.56
C GLY A 124 0.86 -2.71 10.21
N ASN A 125 1.01 -1.78 11.16
CA ASN A 125 -0.13 -1.09 11.79
C ASN A 125 -0.93 -0.26 10.78
N PHE A 126 -0.23 0.44 9.89
CA PHE A 126 -0.88 1.21 8.82
C PHE A 126 -1.70 0.30 7.92
N ASN A 127 -1.16 -0.84 7.49
CA ASN A 127 -1.84 -1.78 6.60
C ASN A 127 -3.10 -2.37 7.24
N ALA A 128 -3.09 -2.63 8.55
CA ALA A 128 -4.28 -3.05 9.28
C ALA A 128 -5.37 -1.97 9.27
N ILE A 129 -5.00 -0.71 9.53
CA ILE A 129 -5.95 0.42 9.55
C ILE A 129 -6.46 0.76 8.15
N PHE A 130 -5.56 0.76 7.16
CA PHE A 130 -5.85 1.13 5.78
C PHE A 130 -6.87 0.19 5.12
N LYS A 131 -6.83 -1.11 5.48
CA LYS A 131 -7.83 -2.09 5.03
C LYS A 131 -9.24 -1.81 5.57
N GLU A 132 -9.34 -1.19 6.75
CA GLU A 132 -10.61 -0.81 7.38
C GLU A 132 -11.19 0.52 6.86
N LEU A 133 -10.42 1.27 6.05
CA LEU A 133 -10.91 2.50 5.43
C LEU A 133 -11.89 2.18 4.29
N ASN A 134 -12.99 2.92 4.27
CA ASN A 134 -13.97 2.87 3.19
C ASN A 134 -13.34 3.38 1.89
N GLU A 135 -13.73 2.80 0.76
CA GLU A 135 -13.24 3.23 -0.55
C GLU A 135 -13.88 4.57 -0.95
N ASP A 136 -13.21 5.66 -0.59
CA ASP A 136 -13.65 7.03 -0.85
C ASP A 136 -12.46 7.97 -1.13
N ILE A 137 -12.75 9.28 -1.19
CA ILE A 137 -11.75 10.33 -1.42
C ILE A 137 -10.70 10.33 -0.29
N HIS A 138 -11.07 10.02 0.95
CA HIS A 138 -10.13 10.02 2.06
C HIS A 138 -9.14 8.89 1.98
N LYS A 139 -9.58 7.67 1.63
CA LYS A 139 -8.65 6.55 1.40
C LYS A 139 -7.69 6.84 0.24
N ALA A 140 -8.17 7.49 -0.81
CA ALA A 140 -7.30 7.95 -1.90
C ALA A 140 -6.26 9.00 -1.44
N ILE A 141 -6.65 9.96 -0.59
CA ILE A 141 -5.71 10.91 0.00
C ILE A 141 -4.67 10.18 0.86
N VAL A 142 -5.07 9.17 1.64
CA VAL A 142 -4.14 8.35 2.43
C VAL A 142 -3.16 7.59 1.51
N ARG A 143 -3.62 7.03 0.37
CA ARG A 143 -2.73 6.45 -0.64
C ARG A 143 -1.72 7.45 -1.17
N MET A 144 -2.14 8.68 -1.49
CA MET A 144 -1.23 9.72 -1.97
C MET A 144 -0.15 10.04 -0.92
N HIS A 145 -0.50 10.13 0.36
CA HIS A 145 0.48 10.35 1.43
C HIS A 145 1.43 9.17 1.60
N TRP A 146 0.96 7.93 1.41
CA TRP A 146 1.82 6.75 1.41
C TRP A 146 2.81 6.80 0.24
N GLN A 147 2.33 7.11 -0.97
CA GLN A 147 3.17 7.23 -2.17
C GLN A 147 4.23 8.33 -2.01
N ASP A 148 3.84 9.48 -1.47
CA ASP A 148 4.74 10.59 -1.17
C ASP A 148 5.84 10.19 -0.16
N MET A 149 5.46 9.50 0.92
CA MET A 149 6.43 8.91 1.87
C MET A 149 7.36 7.90 1.20
N TYR A 150 6.80 7.02 0.38
CA TYR A 150 7.53 5.93 -0.26
C TYR A 150 8.58 6.45 -1.24
N PHE A 151 8.16 7.30 -2.18
CA PHE A 151 9.05 7.85 -3.22
C PHE A 151 9.90 9.02 -2.72
N GLY A 152 9.53 9.66 -1.61
CA GLY A 152 10.25 10.75 -0.98
C GLY A 152 11.24 10.28 0.09
N GLU A 153 10.82 10.29 1.36
CA GLU A 153 11.69 9.99 2.51
C GLU A 153 12.24 8.56 2.49
N LEU A 154 11.39 7.56 2.22
CA LEU A 154 11.81 6.16 2.30
C LEU A 154 12.80 5.80 1.19
N ASN A 155 12.58 6.26 -0.05
CA ASN A 155 13.53 6.04 -1.13
C ASN A 155 14.91 6.65 -0.81
N ARG A 156 14.96 7.85 -0.22
CA ARG A 156 16.22 8.46 0.25
C ARG A 156 16.90 7.62 1.33
N ALA A 157 16.15 7.07 2.28
CA ALA A 157 16.68 6.18 3.31
C ALA A 157 17.24 4.87 2.71
N ILE A 158 16.55 4.30 1.72
CA ILE A 158 17.01 3.10 1.00
C ILE A 158 18.30 3.40 0.21
N GLU A 159 18.37 4.54 -0.48
CA GLU A 159 19.58 4.97 -1.17
C GLU A 159 20.75 5.19 -0.20
N HIS A 160 20.49 5.79 0.95
CA HIS A 160 21.48 5.95 2.02
C HIS A 160 21.99 4.60 2.53
N PHE A 161 21.10 3.63 2.78
CA PHE A 161 21.46 2.27 3.14
C PHE A 161 22.39 1.64 2.09
N ASN A 162 22.05 1.74 0.81
CA ASN A 162 22.86 1.16 -0.27
C ASN A 162 24.25 1.80 -0.42
N ASN A 163 24.40 3.05 0.02
CA ASN A 163 25.66 3.79 -0.10
C ASN A 163 26.55 3.64 1.15
N THR A 164 25.96 3.33 2.30
CA THR A 164 26.69 3.25 3.58
C THR A 164 26.98 1.82 4.00
N ILE A 165 26.01 0.91 3.84
CA ILE A 165 26.14 -0.48 4.27
C ILE A 165 26.87 -1.30 3.22
N ASN A 166 27.83 -2.11 3.67
CA ASN A 166 28.61 -2.99 2.82
C ASN A 166 28.82 -4.37 3.49
N LEU A 167 29.56 -5.26 2.84
CA LEU A 167 29.76 -6.63 3.34
C LEU A 167 30.55 -6.69 4.65
N ASN A 168 31.35 -5.68 4.98
CA ASN A 168 32.10 -5.64 6.24
C ASN A 168 31.17 -5.49 7.44
N ASP A 169 30.01 -4.88 7.25
CA ASP A 169 28.95 -4.81 8.26
C ASP A 169 28.33 -6.19 8.58
N PHE A 170 28.64 -7.21 7.76
CA PHE A 170 28.15 -8.59 7.90
C PHE A 170 29.30 -9.59 8.17
N ASN A 171 30.33 -9.15 8.90
CA ASN A 171 31.49 -9.94 9.33
C ASN A 171 32.47 -10.37 8.22
N VAL A 172 32.39 -9.79 7.03
CA VAL A 172 33.41 -9.99 6.00
C VAL A 172 34.61 -9.10 6.28
N LEU A 173 35.82 -9.64 6.24
CA LEU A 173 37.03 -8.84 6.45
C LEU A 173 37.25 -7.87 5.27
N PRO A 174 37.67 -6.61 5.52
CA PRO A 174 37.94 -5.64 4.45
C PRO A 174 38.94 -6.14 3.40
N THR A 175 39.92 -6.95 3.83
CA THR A 175 40.92 -7.57 2.94
C THR A 175 40.30 -8.62 2.03
N THR A 176 39.39 -9.45 2.56
CA THR A 176 38.63 -10.44 1.80
C THR A 176 37.73 -9.74 0.78
N GLN A 177 37.04 -8.67 1.21
CA GLN A 177 36.20 -7.86 0.32
C GLN A 177 37.02 -7.22 -0.83
N LEU A 178 38.19 -6.65 -0.53
CA LEU A 178 39.06 -6.03 -1.55
C LEU A 178 39.55 -7.06 -2.59
N ARG A 179 40.00 -8.23 -2.13
CA ARG A 179 40.43 -9.32 -3.04
C ARG A 179 39.28 -9.81 -3.92
N ALA A 180 38.08 -9.91 -3.34
CA ALA A 180 36.87 -10.27 -4.06
C ALA A 180 36.55 -9.25 -5.17
N TYR A 181 36.64 -7.96 -4.88
CA TYR A 181 36.48 -6.90 -5.89
C TYR A 181 37.51 -6.99 -7.01
N GLN A 182 38.79 -7.24 -6.70
CA GLN A 182 39.85 -7.40 -7.71
C GLN A 182 39.54 -8.58 -8.66
N LYS A 183 39.12 -9.73 -8.11
CA LYS A 183 38.73 -10.91 -8.91
C LYS A 183 37.55 -10.61 -9.84
N ILE A 184 36.55 -9.87 -9.37
CA ILE A 184 35.39 -9.49 -10.20
C ILE A 184 35.79 -8.48 -11.27
N HIS A 185 36.64 -7.51 -10.96
CA HIS A 185 37.12 -6.55 -11.95
C HIS A 185 37.86 -7.24 -13.10
N HIS A 186 38.73 -8.22 -12.79
CA HIS A 186 39.37 -9.05 -13.82
C HIS A 186 38.37 -9.88 -14.63
N LYS A 187 37.28 -10.35 -14.01
CA LYS A 187 36.24 -11.13 -14.69
C LYS A 187 35.33 -10.27 -15.57
N LYS A 188 34.95 -9.05 -15.14
CA LYS A 188 34.16 -8.10 -15.93
C LYS A 188 34.85 -7.70 -17.23
N SER A 189 36.18 -7.62 -17.24
CA SER A 189 37.00 -7.35 -18.44
C SER A 189 36.86 -8.39 -19.58
N THR A 190 36.24 -9.55 -19.31
CA THR A 190 36.22 -10.70 -20.24
C THR A 190 34.83 -11.10 -20.76
N GLY A 191 33.78 -10.31 -20.51
CA GLY A 191 32.40 -10.66 -20.88
C GLY A 191 31.53 -9.51 -21.40
N THR A 192 30.29 -9.83 -21.80
CA THR A 192 29.22 -8.86 -22.13
C THR A 192 28.82 -8.05 -20.90
N ASP A 193 28.65 -6.74 -21.04
CA ASP A 193 28.25 -5.89 -19.93
C ASP A 193 26.77 -6.11 -19.54
N PRO A 194 26.47 -6.16 -18.22
CA PRO A 194 25.09 -6.21 -17.77
C PRO A 194 24.37 -4.87 -18.03
N LEU A 195 23.04 -4.90 -18.01
CA LEU A 195 22.26 -3.67 -18.01
C LEU A 195 22.69 -2.76 -16.83
N PRO A 196 23.00 -1.47 -17.05
CA PRO A 196 23.56 -0.59 -16.01
C PRO A 196 22.73 -0.53 -14.73
N ILE A 197 21.40 -0.64 -14.84
CA ILE A 197 20.46 -0.61 -13.71
C ILE A 197 20.61 -1.81 -12.76
N PHE A 198 21.15 -2.93 -13.23
CA PHE A 198 21.39 -4.14 -12.43
C PHE A 198 22.86 -4.35 -12.06
N GLU A 199 23.76 -3.44 -12.45
CA GLU A 199 25.19 -3.63 -12.28
C GLU A 199 25.57 -3.82 -10.80
N LYS A 200 25.00 -3.00 -9.90
CA LYS A 200 25.26 -3.12 -8.46
C LYS A 200 24.80 -4.47 -7.91
N TYR A 201 23.61 -4.93 -8.28
CA TYR A 201 23.07 -6.22 -7.85
C TYR A 201 23.95 -7.39 -8.31
N LEU A 202 24.30 -7.43 -9.59
CA LEU A 202 25.16 -8.50 -10.13
C LEU A 202 26.55 -8.47 -9.51
N THR A 203 27.07 -7.28 -9.20
CA THR A 203 28.35 -7.15 -8.51
C THR A 203 28.27 -7.74 -7.10
N TYR A 204 27.23 -7.43 -6.31
CA TYR A 204 27.04 -8.03 -4.99
C TYR A 204 26.79 -9.53 -5.06
N GLN A 205 26.03 -10.01 -6.04
CA GLN A 205 25.79 -11.43 -6.25
C GLN A 205 27.11 -12.18 -6.48
N LEU A 206 27.93 -11.69 -7.42
CA LEU A 206 29.24 -12.25 -7.70
C LEU A 206 30.18 -12.19 -6.49
N LEU A 207 30.13 -11.11 -5.69
CA LEU A 207 30.94 -10.98 -4.47
C LEU A 207 30.57 -12.05 -3.46
N VAL A 208 29.28 -12.17 -3.17
CA VAL A 208 28.75 -13.06 -2.15
C VAL A 208 28.91 -14.54 -2.54
N ASP A 209 28.92 -14.84 -3.84
CA ASP A 209 29.16 -16.19 -4.37
C ASP A 209 30.63 -16.64 -4.33
N LEU A 210 31.58 -15.74 -4.06
CA LEU A 210 32.98 -16.14 -3.89
C LEU A 210 33.16 -16.95 -2.60
N PRO A 211 33.86 -18.11 -2.63
CA PRO A 211 34.03 -18.96 -1.46
C PRO A 211 34.56 -18.23 -0.22
N GLU A 212 35.53 -17.33 -0.43
CA GLU A 212 36.17 -16.54 0.64
C GLU A 212 35.17 -15.62 1.36
N VAL A 213 34.30 -14.94 0.60
CA VAL A 213 33.26 -14.07 1.15
C VAL A 213 32.15 -14.90 1.78
N SER A 214 31.72 -15.97 1.10
CA SER A 214 30.63 -16.81 1.56
C SER A 214 30.87 -17.48 2.92
N PHE A 215 32.12 -17.81 3.21
CA PHE A 215 32.50 -18.47 4.45
C PHE A 215 32.52 -17.49 5.64
N GLU A 216 32.89 -16.24 5.39
CA GLU A 216 32.93 -15.18 6.39
C GLU A 216 31.55 -14.52 6.61
N LEU A 217 30.74 -14.46 5.55
CA LEU A 217 29.44 -13.80 5.57
C LEU A 217 28.51 -14.49 6.58
N ARG A 218 28.15 -13.74 7.62
CA ARG A 218 27.20 -14.20 8.64
C ARG A 218 26.09 -13.18 8.79
N VAL A 219 24.86 -13.67 8.60
CA VAL A 219 23.63 -12.94 8.87
C VAL A 219 22.91 -13.73 9.95
N ASP A 220 22.67 -13.11 11.11
CA ASP A 220 21.87 -13.73 12.15
C ASP A 220 20.39 -13.79 11.75
N ASN A 221 19.64 -14.68 12.40
CA ASN A 221 18.24 -14.90 12.04
C ASN A 221 17.38 -13.63 12.19
N ASP A 222 17.61 -12.82 13.23
CA ASP A 222 16.79 -11.63 13.50
C ASP A 222 17.04 -10.57 12.40
N THR A 223 18.32 -10.33 12.08
CA THR A 223 18.74 -9.47 10.96
C THR A 223 18.12 -9.92 9.64
N HIS A 224 18.15 -11.23 9.34
CA HIS A 224 17.55 -11.77 8.12
C HIS A 224 16.02 -11.60 8.10
N ILE A 225 15.33 -11.85 9.21
CA ILE A 225 13.88 -11.66 9.33
C ILE A 225 13.51 -10.20 9.10
N ALA A 226 14.22 -9.25 9.72
CA ALA A 226 14.00 -7.83 9.54
C ALA A 226 14.12 -7.40 8.07
N MET A 227 15.21 -7.81 7.39
CA MET A 227 15.40 -7.55 5.96
C MET A 227 14.30 -8.20 5.11
N HIS A 228 13.87 -9.41 5.45
CA HIS A 228 12.81 -10.10 4.71
C HIS A 228 11.45 -9.41 4.86
N VAL A 229 11.07 -9.04 6.08
CA VAL A 229 9.81 -8.33 6.35
C VAL A 229 9.83 -6.95 5.68
N PHE A 230 10.97 -6.27 5.69
CA PHE A 230 11.13 -5.00 4.99
C PHE A 230 10.98 -5.16 3.48
N GLU A 231 11.63 -6.17 2.88
CA GLU A 231 11.45 -6.51 1.47
C GLU A 231 9.97 -6.74 1.14
N LYS A 232 9.30 -7.58 1.94
CA LYS A 232 7.89 -7.92 1.72
C LYS A 232 6.93 -6.76 1.91
N THR A 233 7.27 -5.80 2.74
CA THR A 233 6.41 -4.65 3.01
C THR A 233 6.57 -3.57 1.95
N PHE A 234 7.80 -3.33 1.47
CA PHE A 234 8.13 -2.15 0.66
C PHE A 234 8.61 -2.46 -0.76
N PHE A 235 8.72 -3.73 -1.16
CA PHE A 235 9.14 -4.09 -2.52
C PHE A 235 8.28 -5.19 -3.15
N ASP A 236 7.36 -5.79 -2.40
CA ASP A 236 6.45 -6.80 -2.94
C ASP A 236 5.28 -6.14 -3.67
N ASN A 237 5.16 -6.41 -4.98
CA ASN A 237 4.16 -5.76 -5.83
C ASN A 237 2.72 -6.12 -5.43
N GLU A 238 2.48 -7.31 -4.86
CA GLU A 238 1.15 -7.68 -4.37
C GLU A 238 0.82 -6.91 -3.10
N ALA A 239 1.78 -6.78 -2.17
CA ALA A 239 1.61 -5.96 -0.97
C ALA A 239 1.36 -4.48 -1.31
N LEU A 240 2.08 -3.95 -2.30
CA LEU A 240 2.02 -2.53 -2.67
C LEU A 240 0.90 -2.16 -3.64
N LYS A 241 0.18 -3.14 -4.21
CA LYS A 241 -0.81 -2.94 -5.26
C LYS A 241 -1.87 -1.88 -4.92
N ASP A 242 -2.40 -1.92 -3.71
CA ASP A 242 -3.44 -0.97 -3.27
C ASP A 242 -2.82 0.38 -2.84
N HIS A 243 -1.61 0.36 -2.29
CA HIS A 243 -0.93 1.56 -1.83
C HIS A 243 -0.39 2.41 -2.98
N LEU A 244 0.14 1.78 -4.02
CA LEU A 244 0.72 2.42 -5.19
C LEU A 244 -0.25 2.47 -6.38
N TYR A 245 -1.54 2.27 -6.12
CA TYR A 245 -2.57 2.32 -7.15
C TYR A 245 -2.49 3.63 -7.96
N GLY A 246 -2.37 3.49 -9.29
CA GLY A 246 -2.26 4.61 -10.23
C GLY A 246 -0.86 5.18 -10.44
N CYS A 247 0.15 4.72 -9.70
CA CYS A 247 1.57 5.06 -9.86
C CYS A 247 2.36 3.83 -10.33
N PHE A 248 3.66 3.98 -10.67
CA PHE A 248 4.54 2.89 -11.13
C PHE A 248 4.34 1.64 -10.27
N ASN A 249 3.75 0.60 -10.86
CA ASN A 249 3.17 -0.54 -10.15
C ASN A 249 4.11 -1.74 -10.01
N ILE A 250 5.35 -1.61 -10.51
CA ILE A 250 6.35 -2.66 -10.47
C ILE A 250 7.61 -2.08 -9.86
N ILE A 251 7.87 -2.49 -8.62
CA ILE A 251 9.10 -2.22 -7.90
C ILE A 251 9.96 -3.47 -7.92
N ASP A 252 11.24 -3.28 -8.16
CA ASP A 252 12.23 -4.35 -8.13
C ASP A 252 13.26 -4.07 -7.04
N VAL A 253 13.29 -4.94 -6.03
CA VAL A 253 14.25 -4.86 -4.92
C VAL A 253 15.69 -4.94 -5.42
N ARG A 254 15.97 -5.65 -6.53
CA ARG A 254 17.32 -5.80 -7.08
C ARG A 254 17.88 -4.47 -7.59
N VAL A 255 17.00 -3.57 -8.04
CA VAL A 255 17.38 -2.23 -8.47
C VAL A 255 17.44 -1.29 -7.28
N ARG A 256 16.42 -1.34 -6.42
CA ARG A 256 16.24 -0.36 -5.35
C ARG A 256 17.09 -0.64 -4.10
N SER A 257 17.31 -1.89 -3.74
CA SER A 257 18.17 -2.29 -2.63
C SER A 257 18.99 -3.55 -2.97
N PRO A 258 20.04 -3.41 -3.80
CA PRO A 258 20.76 -4.54 -4.39
C PRO A 258 21.41 -5.47 -3.36
N LEU A 259 22.04 -4.90 -2.31
CA LEU A 259 22.72 -5.69 -1.28
C LEU A 259 21.71 -6.53 -0.48
N MET A 260 20.59 -5.92 -0.05
CA MET A 260 19.54 -6.62 0.68
C MET A 260 18.93 -7.75 -0.16
N ALA A 261 18.70 -7.52 -1.45
CA ALA A 261 18.20 -8.53 -2.38
C ALA A 261 19.12 -9.76 -2.41
N VAL A 262 20.44 -9.57 -2.54
CA VAL A 262 21.41 -10.67 -2.58
C VAL A 262 21.48 -11.41 -1.25
N LEU A 263 21.43 -10.70 -0.11
CA LEU A 263 21.44 -11.33 1.21
C LEU A 263 20.18 -12.19 1.42
N ASN A 264 18.99 -11.66 1.15
CA ASN A 264 17.72 -12.39 1.31
C ASN A 264 17.63 -13.60 0.35
N GLU A 265 18.14 -13.47 -0.89
CA GLU A 265 18.17 -14.58 -1.86
C GLU A 265 19.14 -15.70 -1.44
N ARG A 266 20.17 -15.39 -0.65
CA ARG A 266 21.14 -16.39 -0.18
C ARG A 266 20.68 -17.15 1.06
N PHE A 267 20.05 -16.47 2.01
CA PHE A 267 19.71 -17.02 3.34
C PHE A 267 18.27 -17.57 3.43
N LEU A 268 17.66 -17.89 2.28
CA LEU A 268 16.27 -18.33 2.06
C LEU A 268 15.58 -19.04 3.24
N ILE A 269 14.43 -18.49 3.67
CA ILE A 269 13.43 -19.20 4.50
C ILE A 269 12.31 -19.83 3.64
N GLN A 270 12.14 -19.46 2.35
CA GLN A 270 11.15 -20.09 1.45
C GLN A 270 11.60 -20.19 -0.01
N GLU A 271 11.04 -21.18 -0.73
CA GLU A 271 11.26 -21.43 -2.16
C GLU A 271 11.04 -20.18 -3.00
N ILE A 272 12.07 -19.84 -3.78
CA ILE A 272 12.02 -18.80 -4.79
C ILE A 272 11.01 -19.22 -5.88
N LYS A 273 9.78 -18.69 -5.84
CA LYS A 273 8.87 -18.64 -7.02
C LYS A 273 9.29 -17.56 -8.03
N ARG A 274 10.56 -17.14 -8.07
CA ARG A 274 11.07 -16.22 -9.11
C ARG A 274 11.72 -17.07 -10.19
N ASN A 275 11.08 -17.12 -11.37
CA ASN A 275 11.53 -17.96 -12.48
C ASN A 275 12.96 -17.60 -12.93
N PRO A 276 13.97 -18.47 -12.71
CA PRO A 276 15.37 -18.24 -13.09
C PRO A 276 15.59 -17.98 -14.59
N LEU A 277 14.63 -18.33 -15.45
CA LEU A 277 14.68 -18.05 -16.89
C LEU A 277 14.31 -16.60 -17.26
N SER A 278 13.69 -15.84 -16.35
CA SER A 278 13.51 -14.38 -16.53
C SER A 278 14.84 -13.60 -16.42
N TYR A 279 15.95 -14.29 -16.15
CA TYR A 279 17.26 -13.72 -15.88
C TYR A 279 18.21 -13.73 -17.11
N LYS A 280 17.80 -14.33 -18.24
CA LYS A 280 18.56 -14.24 -19.51
C LYS A 280 18.55 -12.83 -20.13
N THR A 281 17.69 -11.93 -19.67
CA THR A 281 17.55 -10.55 -20.15
C THR A 281 18.42 -9.52 -19.42
N PHE A 282 19.21 -9.92 -18.41
CA PHE A 282 20.12 -8.99 -17.70
C PHE A 282 21.44 -8.73 -18.42
N TRP A 283 21.71 -9.49 -19.47
CA TRP A 283 22.89 -9.35 -20.33
C TRP A 283 22.43 -8.77 -21.66
N TYR A 284 23.12 -7.73 -22.15
CA TYR A 284 22.89 -7.21 -23.48
C TYR A 284 23.43 -8.22 -24.49
N PHE A 285 22.55 -8.96 -25.16
CA PHE A 285 22.90 -9.64 -26.40
C PHE A 285 22.66 -8.62 -27.52
N PRO A 286 23.69 -8.09 -28.20
CA PRO A 286 23.44 -7.39 -29.46
C PRO A 286 22.70 -8.37 -30.36
N ASP A 287 21.53 -7.98 -30.85
CA ASP A 287 20.77 -8.77 -31.81
C ASP A 287 21.73 -9.21 -32.93
N SER A 288 21.92 -10.51 -33.08
CA SER A 288 22.70 -11.10 -34.17
C SER A 288 21.93 -11.03 -35.50
N LYS A 289 21.40 -9.85 -35.82
CA LYS A 289 20.74 -9.51 -37.08
C LYS A 289 21.45 -8.34 -37.76
N ASP A 290 22.76 -8.47 -37.92
CA ASP A 290 23.54 -7.68 -38.88
C ASP A 290 24.60 -8.52 -39.59
N SER A 291 24.32 -9.81 -39.79
CA SER A 291 24.90 -10.58 -40.91
C SER A 291 23.90 -10.58 -42.07
N GLY A 292 23.50 -9.39 -42.49
CA GLY A 292 22.90 -9.16 -43.80
C GLY A 292 23.94 -9.43 -44.87
N VAL A 293 24.06 -10.69 -45.26
CA VAL A 293 24.67 -11.09 -46.53
C VAL A 293 23.88 -10.38 -47.63
N ILE A 294 24.47 -9.32 -48.18
CA ILE A 294 24.04 -8.79 -49.48
C ILE A 294 24.55 -9.78 -50.53
N THR A 295 23.68 -10.68 -50.94
CA THR A 295 23.81 -11.41 -52.20
C THR A 295 22.86 -10.77 -53.20
N VAL A 296 23.48 -10.07 -54.15
CA VAL A 296 23.00 -9.50 -55.43
C VAL A 296 21.83 -8.53 -55.35
#